data_AF-A0A2N5IQU5-F1
#
_entry.id   AF-A0A2N5IQU5-F1
#
_cell.length_a   1.000
_cell.length_b   1.000
_cell.length_c   1.000
_cell.angle_alpha   90.00
_cell.angle_beta   90.00
_cell.angle_gamma   90.00
#
_symmetry.space_group_name_H-M   'P 1'
#
loop_
_entity.id
_entity.type
_entity.pdbx_description
1 polymer ?
#
loop_
_entity_poly.entity_id
_entity_poly.type
_entity_poly.pdbx_seq_one_letter_code
_entity_poly.pdbx_strand_id
1 'polypeptide(L)'
;MKTTPIYGIPYLEGNDLVSAAPEQFAKMANGVETALNEVDNRNTPEGVKPVIATTLETLAGLKGTTGQTGYVTADPTESNNGPYYWNGSAWLPYATSAMLDTLKNQLTQDYRSAKFKMQNTGSFAPDLYGGANEILVNPTLGLIHVNLTGFRSTVTVGNYPVFLYSSGVKPSAPVPLGCLWAIQSGNFGKQATWGTDGNITVIGSLTNGDRCIHTPCTLPIPAGVTFS
;
A
#
# COMPACT_ATOMS: atom_id res chain seq x y z
N MET A 1 -14.96 0.57 -57.36
CA MET A 1 -14.78 -0.10 -56.05
C MET A 1 -13.29 -0.12 -55.84
N LYS A 2 -12.83 0.52 -54.77
CA LYS A 2 -11.41 0.57 -54.43
C LYS A 2 -11.10 -0.46 -53.37
N THR A 3 -9.81 -0.72 -53.19
CA THR A 3 -9.29 -1.55 -52.13
C THR A 3 -8.25 -0.78 -51.32
N THR A 4 -8.04 -1.19 -50.08
CA THR A 4 -6.92 -0.71 -49.27
C THR A 4 -5.60 -1.32 -49.75
N PRO A 5 -4.45 -0.64 -49.58
CA PRO A 5 -3.17 -1.04 -50.18
C PRO A 5 -2.49 -2.29 -49.60
N ILE A 6 -2.69 -2.65 -48.33
CA ILE A 6 -1.95 -3.75 -47.67
C ILE A 6 -2.70 -5.08 -47.76
N TYR A 7 -3.98 -5.09 -47.38
CA TYR A 7 -4.82 -6.28 -47.29
C TYR A 7 -5.95 -6.32 -48.32
N GLY A 8 -6.05 -5.31 -49.19
CA GLY A 8 -7.01 -5.34 -50.29
C GLY A 8 -8.48 -5.24 -49.87
N ILE A 9 -8.78 -4.60 -48.74
CA ILE A 9 -10.15 -4.51 -48.19
C ILE A 9 -11.02 -3.65 -49.12
N PRO A 10 -12.12 -4.18 -49.68
CA PRO A 10 -12.93 -3.46 -50.64
C PRO A 10 -13.79 -2.39 -50.00
N TYR A 11 -13.95 -1.23 -50.67
CA TYR A 11 -14.90 -0.19 -50.31
C TYR A 11 -15.53 0.48 -51.54
N LEU A 12 -16.72 1.03 -51.33
CA LEU A 12 -17.51 1.68 -52.38
C LEU A 12 -16.85 2.98 -52.83
N GLU A 13 -16.97 3.25 -54.13
CA GLU A 13 -16.63 4.53 -54.73
C GLU A 13 -17.83 4.98 -55.55
N GLY A 14 -18.20 6.26 -55.48
CA GLY A 14 -19.27 6.78 -56.32
C GLY A 14 -19.85 8.09 -55.82
N ASN A 15 -20.17 8.95 -56.76
CA ASN A 15 -20.87 10.23 -56.65
C ASN A 15 -22.42 10.09 -56.60
N ASP A 16 -22.94 8.86 -56.68
CA ASP A 16 -24.36 8.55 -56.95
C ASP A 16 -25.04 7.72 -55.84
N LEU A 17 -24.57 7.82 -54.60
CA LEU A 17 -25.23 7.25 -53.43
C LEU A 17 -25.18 8.28 -52.30
N VAL A 18 -26.17 8.21 -51.38
CA VAL A 18 -26.33 9.05 -50.17
C VAL A 18 -24.99 9.69 -49.77
N SER A 19 -24.87 11.01 -49.92
CA SER A 19 -23.63 11.74 -50.25
C SER A 19 -22.39 11.50 -49.37
N ALA A 20 -22.54 10.89 -48.20
CA ALA A 20 -21.44 10.59 -47.26
C ALA A 20 -21.07 9.09 -47.17
N ALA A 21 -21.87 8.18 -47.71
CA ALA A 21 -21.66 6.74 -47.57
C ALA A 21 -20.29 6.27 -48.12
N PRO A 22 -19.84 6.69 -49.32
CA PRO A 22 -18.53 6.29 -49.85
C PRO A 22 -17.37 6.69 -48.92
N GLU A 23 -17.42 7.89 -48.34
CA GLU A 23 -16.39 8.35 -47.40
C GLU A 23 -16.39 7.54 -46.11
N GLN A 24 -17.57 7.18 -45.58
CA GLN A 24 -17.69 6.35 -44.39
C GLN A 24 -17.13 4.95 -44.61
N PHE A 25 -17.45 4.31 -45.75
CA PHE A 25 -16.89 3.00 -46.10
C PHE A 25 -15.38 3.05 -46.32
N ALA A 26 -14.87 4.11 -46.96
CA ALA A 26 -13.44 4.32 -47.10
C ALA A 26 -12.75 4.48 -45.73
N LYS A 27 -13.30 5.30 -44.83
CA LYS A 27 -12.75 5.45 -43.46
C LYS A 27 -12.75 4.13 -42.70
N MET A 28 -13.83 3.35 -42.80
CA MET A 28 -13.92 2.04 -42.17
C MET A 28 -12.86 1.08 -42.72
N ALA A 29 -12.77 0.94 -44.05
CA ALA A 29 -11.82 0.01 -44.66
C ALA A 29 -10.36 0.36 -44.31
N ASN A 30 -9.98 1.64 -44.42
CA ASN A 30 -8.63 2.09 -44.06
C ASN A 30 -8.35 1.96 -42.55
N GLY A 31 -9.36 2.18 -41.70
CA GLY A 31 -9.25 1.98 -40.26
C GLY A 31 -9.01 0.52 -39.89
N VAL A 32 -9.75 -0.42 -40.50
CA VAL A 32 -9.55 -1.87 -40.31
C VAL A 32 -8.16 -2.28 -40.79
N GLU A 33 -7.73 -1.83 -41.97
CA GLU A 33 -6.39 -2.12 -42.48
C GLU A 33 -5.30 -1.60 -41.54
N THR A 34 -5.45 -0.37 -41.03
CA THR A 34 -4.49 0.21 -40.09
C THR A 34 -4.37 -0.64 -38.81
N ALA A 35 -5.51 -1.07 -38.26
CA ALA A 35 -5.54 -1.91 -37.06
C ALA A 35 -4.94 -3.31 -37.30
N LEU A 36 -5.22 -3.93 -38.45
CA LEU A 36 -4.63 -5.22 -38.83
C LEU A 36 -3.11 -5.11 -39.00
N ASN A 37 -2.65 -4.07 -39.69
CA ASN A 37 -1.23 -3.81 -39.86
C ASN A 37 -0.52 -3.61 -38.51
N GLU A 38 -1.15 -2.90 -37.57
CA GLU A 38 -0.61 -2.74 -36.22
C GLU A 38 -0.54 -4.08 -35.45
N VAL A 39 -1.56 -4.94 -35.57
CA VAL A 39 -1.53 -6.30 -34.99
C VAL A 39 -0.38 -7.12 -35.59
N ASP A 40 -0.24 -7.13 -36.91
CA ASP A 40 0.79 -7.92 -37.58
C ASP A 40 2.19 -7.44 -37.22
N ASN A 41 2.43 -6.13 -37.22
CA ASN A 41 3.72 -5.56 -36.83
C ASN A 41 4.12 -5.95 -35.40
N ARG A 42 3.16 -5.99 -34.46
CA ARG A 42 3.40 -6.46 -33.08
C ARG A 42 3.76 -7.94 -32.99
N ASN A 43 3.31 -8.75 -33.95
CA ASN A 43 3.54 -10.19 -33.98
C ASN A 43 4.79 -10.60 -34.80
N THR A 44 5.54 -9.63 -35.34
CA THR A 44 6.83 -9.92 -35.97
C THR A 44 7.91 -10.20 -34.92
N PRO A 45 8.99 -10.95 -35.25
CA PRO A 45 10.11 -11.12 -34.34
C PRO A 45 10.72 -9.80 -33.85
N GLU A 46 10.74 -8.77 -34.70
CA GLU A 46 11.21 -7.44 -34.34
C GLU A 46 10.25 -6.71 -33.39
N GLY A 47 8.93 -6.81 -33.60
CA GLY A 47 7.91 -6.18 -32.77
C GLY A 47 7.76 -6.79 -31.37
N VAL A 48 8.03 -8.10 -31.22
CA VAL A 48 7.95 -8.80 -29.92
C VAL A 48 9.22 -8.61 -29.09
N LYS A 49 10.38 -8.48 -29.74
CA LYS A 49 11.67 -8.38 -29.04
C LYS A 49 11.75 -7.07 -28.26
N PRO A 50 12.14 -7.08 -26.97
CA PRO A 50 12.36 -5.84 -26.24
C PRO A 50 13.48 -4.98 -26.83
N VAL A 51 13.26 -3.67 -26.89
CA VAL A 51 14.28 -2.70 -27.29
C VAL A 51 15.14 -2.36 -26.08
N ILE A 52 16.42 -2.72 -26.11
CA ILE A 52 17.33 -2.51 -24.98
C ILE A 52 18.25 -1.33 -25.29
N ALA A 53 18.36 -0.40 -24.35
CA ALA A 53 19.26 0.74 -24.42
C ALA A 53 19.99 0.93 -23.08
N THR A 54 21.17 1.54 -23.12
CA THR A 54 21.90 1.88 -21.89
C THR A 54 21.30 3.10 -21.21
N THR A 55 20.85 4.11 -21.96
CA THR A 55 20.26 5.36 -21.43
C THR A 55 18.86 5.61 -21.97
N LEU A 56 18.06 6.40 -21.26
CA LEU A 56 16.73 6.83 -21.72
C LEU A 56 16.84 7.69 -22.98
N GLU A 57 17.87 8.51 -23.11
CA GLU A 57 18.12 9.29 -24.32
C GLU A 57 18.35 8.37 -25.54
N THR A 58 19.16 7.32 -25.37
CA THR A 58 19.36 6.32 -26.43
C THR A 58 18.05 5.62 -26.77
N LEU A 59 17.26 5.23 -25.76
CA LEU A 59 15.96 4.61 -25.99
C LEU A 59 15.00 5.56 -26.75
N ALA A 60 14.94 6.83 -26.35
CA ALA A 60 14.11 7.86 -26.97
C ALA A 60 14.46 8.11 -28.45
N GLY A 61 15.71 7.88 -28.85
CA GLY A 61 16.15 7.92 -30.25
C GLY A 61 15.72 6.71 -31.08
N LEU A 62 15.31 5.61 -30.44
CA LEU A 62 14.85 4.39 -31.11
C LEU A 62 13.33 4.43 -31.31
N LYS A 63 12.86 3.94 -32.45
CA LYS A 63 11.42 3.71 -32.68
C LYS A 63 11.04 2.31 -32.26
N GLY A 64 9.88 2.18 -31.64
CA GLY A 64 9.24 0.91 -31.35
C GLY A 64 8.00 0.67 -32.22
N THR A 65 7.49 -0.55 -32.18
CA THR A 65 6.12 -0.89 -32.56
C THR A 65 5.18 -0.53 -31.40
N THR A 66 3.97 -0.05 -31.65
CA THR A 66 3.01 0.29 -30.58
C THR A 66 2.82 -0.89 -29.62
N GLY A 67 2.95 -0.65 -28.32
CA GLY A 67 2.90 -1.67 -27.27
C GLY A 67 4.18 -2.48 -27.07
N GLN A 68 5.23 -2.26 -27.87
CA GLN A 68 6.51 -2.93 -27.70
C GLN A 68 7.17 -2.49 -26.39
N THR A 69 7.82 -3.44 -25.72
CA THR A 69 8.57 -3.19 -24.49
C THR A 69 9.97 -2.66 -24.79
N GLY A 70 10.40 -1.64 -24.06
CA GLY A 70 11.75 -1.13 -24.02
C GLY A 70 12.36 -1.32 -22.63
N TYR A 71 13.69 -1.30 -22.52
CA TYR A 71 14.37 -1.40 -21.24
C TYR A 71 15.64 -0.56 -21.22
N VAL A 72 15.78 0.27 -20.18
CA VAL A 72 16.97 1.09 -19.92
C VAL A 72 17.79 0.45 -18.82
N THR A 73 19.08 0.18 -19.07
CA THR A 73 19.91 -0.67 -18.20
C THR A 73 20.95 0.07 -17.36
N ALA A 74 21.39 1.27 -17.76
CA ALA A 74 22.55 1.94 -17.18
C ALA A 74 22.52 3.47 -17.35
N ASP A 75 21.34 4.09 -17.23
CA ASP A 75 21.20 5.54 -17.23
C ASP A 75 21.81 6.12 -15.94
N PRO A 76 22.58 7.21 -16.03
CA PRO A 76 23.16 7.86 -14.85
C PRO A 76 22.09 8.36 -13.86
N THR A 77 20.86 8.62 -14.33
CA THR A 77 19.73 8.92 -13.45
C THR A 77 19.03 7.62 -13.10
N GLU A 78 19.15 7.17 -11.85
CA GLU A 78 18.63 5.86 -11.42
C GLU A 78 17.13 5.66 -11.72
N SER A 79 16.31 6.72 -11.59
CA SER A 79 14.87 6.67 -11.87
C SER A 79 14.52 6.46 -13.34
N ASN A 80 15.48 6.63 -14.25
CA ASN A 80 15.27 6.38 -15.68
C ASN A 80 15.51 4.91 -16.05
N ASN A 81 16.11 4.10 -15.17
CA ASN A 81 16.36 2.70 -15.42
C ASN A 81 15.09 1.86 -15.27
N GLY A 82 14.99 0.79 -16.06
CA GLY A 82 13.87 -0.14 -16.01
C GLY A 82 13.01 -0.17 -17.27
N PRO A 83 11.79 -0.73 -17.17
CA PRO A 83 10.95 -1.03 -18.32
C PRO A 83 10.11 0.15 -18.82
N TYR A 84 9.99 0.26 -20.14
CA TYR A 84 9.18 1.23 -20.87
C TYR A 84 8.27 0.53 -21.88
N TYR A 85 7.23 1.21 -22.35
CA TYR A 85 6.43 0.79 -23.50
C TYR A 85 6.36 1.89 -24.55
N TRP A 86 6.36 1.52 -25.83
CA TRP A 86 6.15 2.46 -26.93
C TRP A 86 4.65 2.73 -27.10
N ASN A 87 4.20 3.98 -26.96
CA ASN A 87 2.78 4.34 -27.11
C ASN A 87 2.35 4.68 -28.55
N GLY A 88 3.23 4.44 -29.54
CA GLY A 88 3.06 4.87 -30.93
C GLY A 88 3.80 6.18 -31.26
N SER A 89 4.31 6.90 -30.27
CA SER A 89 5.02 8.18 -30.47
C SER A 89 6.24 8.37 -29.57
N ALA A 90 6.23 7.80 -28.37
CA ALA A 90 7.32 7.90 -27.41
C ALA A 90 7.40 6.65 -26.52
N TRP A 91 8.56 6.45 -25.91
CA TRP A 91 8.76 5.50 -24.83
C TRP A 91 8.24 6.10 -23.52
N LEU A 92 7.29 5.43 -22.89
CA LEU A 92 6.74 5.82 -21.59
C LEU A 92 7.08 4.76 -20.53
N PRO A 93 7.41 5.15 -19.29
CA PRO A 93 7.71 4.19 -18.24
C PRO A 93 6.45 3.38 -17.87
N TYR A 94 6.62 2.09 -17.56
CA TYR A 94 5.50 1.25 -17.10
C TYR A 94 4.97 1.67 -15.72
N ALA A 95 5.86 2.17 -14.87
CA ALA A 95 5.52 2.74 -13.58
C ALA A 95 6.39 3.97 -13.36
N THR A 96 5.76 5.08 -12.95
CA THR A 96 6.51 6.26 -12.53
C THR A 96 6.84 6.16 -11.04
N SER A 97 7.91 6.83 -10.59
CA SER A 97 8.21 6.94 -9.16
C SER A 97 7.02 7.50 -8.37
N ALA A 98 6.28 8.46 -8.95
CA ALA A 98 5.08 9.02 -8.33
C ALA A 98 3.96 7.98 -8.11
N MET A 99 3.76 7.04 -9.04
CA MET A 99 2.80 5.94 -8.86
C MET A 99 3.25 4.97 -7.76
N LEU A 100 4.55 4.67 -7.71
CA LEU A 100 5.12 3.82 -6.66
C LEU A 100 5.03 4.49 -5.29
N ASP A 101 5.31 5.79 -5.21
CA ASP A 101 5.20 6.57 -3.98
C ASP A 101 3.73 6.68 -3.55
N THR A 102 2.80 6.85 -4.49
CA THR A 102 1.36 6.83 -4.21
C THR A 102 0.95 5.48 -3.63
N LEU A 103 1.40 4.36 -4.21
CA LEU A 103 1.09 3.02 -3.71
C LEU A 103 1.70 2.77 -2.33
N LYS A 104 2.98 3.12 -2.14
CA LYS A 104 3.65 3.03 -0.83
C LYS A 104 2.91 3.86 0.20
N ASN A 105 2.52 5.07 -0.15
CA ASN A 105 1.67 5.91 0.68
C ASN A 105 0.37 5.16 0.95
N GLN A 106 -0.44 4.76 -0.01
CA GLN A 106 -1.69 4.00 0.25
C GLN A 106 -1.53 2.77 1.18
N LEU A 107 -0.39 2.06 1.12
CA LEU A 107 -0.12 0.90 1.97
C LEU A 107 0.35 1.25 3.40
N THR A 108 0.90 2.45 3.61
CA THR A 108 1.51 2.88 4.89
C THR A 108 0.86 4.12 5.50
N GLN A 109 0.01 4.79 4.73
CA GLN A 109 -0.61 6.06 5.04
C GLN A 109 -1.57 5.82 6.19
N ASP A 110 -1.23 6.47 7.29
CA ASP A 110 -2.02 6.67 8.49
C ASP A 110 -1.84 5.68 9.64
N TYR A 111 -1.04 4.63 9.51
CA TYR A 111 -0.63 3.91 10.72
C TYR A 111 0.36 4.74 11.52
N ARG A 112 -0.09 5.26 12.65
CA ARG A 112 0.75 5.94 13.64
C ARG A 112 1.02 4.98 14.79
N SER A 113 2.28 4.81 15.14
CA SER A 113 2.65 3.92 16.25
C SER A 113 2.87 4.68 17.54
N ALA A 114 2.58 4.00 18.65
CA ALA A 114 3.05 4.34 19.99
C ALA A 114 3.76 3.11 20.56
N LYS A 115 4.99 3.29 21.04
CA LYS A 115 5.84 2.23 21.56
C LYS A 115 5.98 2.36 23.07
N PHE A 116 6.06 1.22 23.76
CA PHE A 116 6.11 1.18 25.21
C PHE A 116 7.27 0.32 25.73
N LYS A 117 7.66 0.60 26.98
CA LYS A 117 8.55 -0.24 27.77
C LYS A 117 7.88 -0.60 29.09
N MET A 118 8.24 -1.74 29.67
CA MET A 118 7.80 -2.07 31.02
C MET A 118 8.32 -1.03 32.01
N GLN A 119 7.49 -0.63 32.98
CA GLN A 119 7.85 0.34 34.01
C GLN A 119 9.05 -0.15 34.84
N ASN A 120 9.06 -1.43 35.20
CA ASN A 120 10.15 -2.10 35.88
C ASN A 120 10.06 -3.60 35.60
N THR A 121 11.07 -4.19 34.97
CA THR A 121 11.05 -5.62 34.59
C THR A 121 11.21 -6.58 35.77
N GLY A 122 11.70 -6.11 36.93
CA GLY A 122 11.73 -6.90 38.16
C GLY A 122 10.37 -6.97 38.85
N SER A 123 9.58 -5.90 38.77
CA SER A 123 8.22 -5.79 39.34
C SER A 123 7.14 -6.35 38.42
N PHE A 124 7.34 -6.18 37.11
CA PHE A 124 6.46 -6.61 36.04
C PHE A 124 7.29 -7.33 34.97
N ALA A 125 7.52 -8.62 35.19
CA ALA A 125 8.36 -9.44 34.34
C ALA A 125 7.62 -9.77 33.02
N PRO A 126 8.05 -9.25 31.86
CA PRO A 126 7.37 -9.48 30.59
C PRO A 126 7.55 -10.91 30.11
N ASP A 127 6.63 -11.37 29.28
CA ASP A 127 6.71 -12.68 28.65
C ASP A 127 7.77 -12.69 27.54
N LEU A 128 8.55 -13.77 27.48
CA LEU A 128 9.67 -13.94 26.55
C LEU A 128 9.23 -13.86 25.08
N TYR A 129 8.05 -14.40 24.78
CA TYR A 129 7.41 -14.36 23.46
C TYR A 129 6.09 -13.58 23.52
N GLY A 130 6.12 -12.38 24.11
CA GLY A 130 4.94 -11.53 24.24
C GLY A 130 4.74 -10.55 23.07
N GLY A 131 3.66 -9.77 23.14
CA GLY A 131 3.32 -8.76 22.13
C GLY A 131 4.38 -7.66 21.97
N ALA A 132 4.26 -6.90 20.89
CA ALA A 132 5.29 -5.95 20.43
C ALA A 132 5.47 -4.70 21.32
N ASN A 133 4.70 -4.58 22.41
CA ASN A 133 4.60 -3.38 23.24
C ASN A 133 4.33 -2.14 22.38
N GLU A 134 3.29 -2.24 21.56
CA GLU A 134 2.90 -1.22 20.61
C GLU A 134 1.38 -1.06 20.54
N ILE A 135 0.97 0.17 20.28
CA ILE A 135 -0.36 0.50 19.78
C ILE A 135 -0.20 1.11 18.39
N LEU A 136 -0.92 0.55 17.42
CA LEU A 136 -1.04 1.12 16.08
C LEU A 136 -2.38 1.84 15.97
N VAL A 137 -2.34 3.11 15.63
CA VAL A 137 -3.52 3.94 15.38
C VAL A 137 -3.68 4.08 13.89
N ASN A 138 -4.87 3.80 13.37
CA ASN A 138 -5.28 4.08 12.00
C ASN A 138 -6.42 5.10 12.02
N PRO A 139 -6.13 6.41 11.97
CA PRO A 139 -7.13 7.47 11.93
C PRO A 139 -8.10 7.36 10.75
N THR A 140 -7.63 6.87 9.61
CA THR A 140 -8.43 6.76 8.39
C THR A 140 -9.52 5.70 8.49
N LEU A 141 -9.22 4.56 9.12
CA LEU A 141 -10.23 3.54 9.44
C LEU A 141 -10.94 3.81 10.78
N GLY A 142 -10.48 4.78 11.55
CA GLY A 142 -11.01 5.04 12.89
C GLY A 142 -10.69 3.91 13.87
N LEU A 143 -9.55 3.22 13.73
CA LEU A 143 -9.21 2.02 14.50
C LEU A 143 -7.91 2.18 15.32
N ILE A 144 -7.83 1.42 16.40
CA ILE A 144 -6.67 1.25 17.26
C ILE A 144 -6.41 -0.25 17.39
N HIS A 145 -5.21 -0.70 17.03
CA HIS A 145 -4.75 -2.07 17.26
C HIS A 145 -3.80 -2.07 18.45
N VAL A 146 -4.14 -2.85 19.47
CA VAL A 146 -3.38 -2.94 20.72
C VAL A 146 -2.64 -4.27 20.73
N ASN A 147 -1.31 -4.21 20.78
CA ASN A 147 -0.42 -5.37 20.83
C ASN A 147 0.63 -5.19 21.93
N LEU A 148 0.23 -5.50 23.17
CA LEU A 148 1.07 -5.37 24.35
C LEU A 148 1.63 -6.73 24.79
N THR A 149 2.67 -6.73 25.61
CA THR A 149 3.16 -7.98 26.20
C THR A 149 2.27 -8.47 27.35
N GLY A 150 2.20 -9.80 27.51
CA GLY A 150 1.79 -10.41 28.78
C GLY A 150 2.91 -10.27 29.81
N PHE A 151 2.58 -10.36 31.10
CA PHE A 151 3.59 -10.23 32.15
C PHE A 151 3.18 -10.95 33.44
N ARG A 152 4.16 -11.24 34.30
CA ARG A 152 3.96 -11.65 35.68
C ARG A 152 4.24 -10.49 36.62
N SER A 153 3.32 -10.17 37.52
CA SER A 153 3.57 -9.21 38.59
C SER A 153 4.25 -9.88 39.78
N THR A 154 5.23 -9.22 40.38
CA THR A 154 5.91 -9.65 41.62
C THR A 154 5.59 -8.73 42.80
N VAL A 155 4.69 -7.77 42.59
CA VAL A 155 4.31 -6.73 43.56
C VAL A 155 2.79 -6.66 43.69
N THR A 156 2.32 -6.19 44.84
CA THR A 156 0.89 -5.89 45.04
C THR A 156 0.67 -4.39 44.94
N VAL A 157 -0.12 -3.96 43.96
CA VAL A 157 -0.37 -2.53 43.66
C VAL A 157 -1.83 -2.29 43.26
N GLY A 158 -2.30 -1.06 43.42
CA GLY A 158 -3.59 -0.61 42.91
C GLY A 158 -3.60 -0.45 41.38
N ASN A 159 -4.36 0.50 40.87
CA ASN A 159 -4.23 0.90 39.46
C ASN A 159 -2.84 1.49 39.25
N TYR A 160 -2.08 0.99 38.27
CA TYR A 160 -0.66 1.32 38.15
C TYR A 160 -0.20 1.41 36.69
N PRO A 161 0.65 2.41 36.32
CA PRO A 161 1.23 2.52 34.98
C PRO A 161 2.30 1.45 34.76
N VAL A 162 1.90 0.30 34.22
CA VAL A 162 2.81 -0.83 33.97
C VAL A 162 3.59 -0.65 32.67
N PHE A 163 3.00 0.00 31.67
CA PHE A 163 3.66 0.29 30.40
C PHE A 163 3.94 1.79 30.32
N LEU A 164 5.20 2.15 30.23
CA LEU A 164 5.63 3.52 30.06
C LEU A 164 5.78 3.85 28.58
N TYR A 165 5.33 5.04 28.23
CA TYR A 165 5.57 5.62 26.92
C TYR A 165 7.07 5.66 26.61
N SER A 166 7.42 5.23 25.40
CA SER A 166 8.79 5.27 24.88
C SER A 166 8.91 6.25 23.71
N SER A 167 8.05 6.11 22.70
CA SER A 167 8.04 6.96 21.51
C SER A 167 6.72 6.86 20.75
N GLY A 168 6.50 7.77 19.79
CA GLY A 168 5.35 7.75 18.89
C GLY A 168 4.23 8.72 19.30
N VAL A 169 2.99 8.42 18.90
CA VAL A 169 1.85 9.29 19.19
C VAL A 169 1.32 9.12 20.61
N LYS A 170 0.64 10.15 21.11
CA LYS A 170 -0.14 10.11 22.35
C LYS A 170 -1.59 10.52 22.09
N PRO A 171 -2.56 10.00 22.85
CA PRO A 171 -3.94 10.40 22.69
C PRO A 171 -4.19 11.77 23.34
N SER A 172 -5.07 12.58 22.75
CA SER A 172 -5.45 13.89 23.27
C SER A 172 -6.33 13.82 24.53
N ALA A 173 -6.97 12.68 24.78
CA ALA A 173 -7.73 12.38 25.98
C ALA A 173 -7.54 10.91 26.38
N PRO A 174 -7.78 10.51 27.65
CA PRO A 174 -7.61 9.12 28.06
C PRO A 174 -8.46 8.15 27.23
N VAL A 175 -7.84 7.09 26.71
CA VAL A 175 -8.50 6.06 25.89
C VAL A 175 -8.65 4.78 26.70
N PRO A 176 -9.89 4.35 27.02
CA PRO A 176 -10.13 3.03 27.61
C PRO A 176 -9.82 1.94 26.58
N LEU A 177 -8.93 1.01 26.93
CA LEU A 177 -8.54 -0.11 26.06
C LEU A 177 -9.35 -1.39 26.36
N GLY A 178 -10.33 -1.31 27.25
CA GLY A 178 -11.13 -2.46 27.67
C GLY A 178 -10.30 -3.49 28.43
N CYS A 179 -10.74 -4.75 28.40
CA CYS A 179 -10.07 -5.87 29.07
C CYS A 179 -8.97 -6.46 28.17
N LEU A 180 -7.71 -6.22 28.52
CA LEU A 180 -6.55 -6.62 27.72
C LEU A 180 -5.83 -7.86 28.22
N TRP A 181 -6.00 -8.22 29.50
CA TRP A 181 -5.35 -9.39 30.08
C TRP A 181 -6.33 -10.28 30.84
N ALA A 182 -6.20 -11.60 30.67
CA ALA A 182 -6.83 -12.60 31.52
C ALA A 182 -5.87 -13.07 32.61
N ILE A 183 -6.39 -13.37 33.79
CA ILE A 183 -5.63 -13.97 34.89
C ILE A 183 -5.91 -15.47 34.92
N GLN A 184 -4.89 -16.32 34.85
CA GLN A 184 -5.09 -17.78 34.81
C GLN A 184 -5.73 -18.34 36.09
N SER A 185 -5.41 -17.75 37.24
CA SER A 185 -5.84 -18.22 38.56
C SER A 185 -7.21 -17.71 39.00
N GLY A 186 -7.91 -16.91 38.18
CA GLY A 186 -9.21 -16.35 38.53
C GLY A 186 -10.11 -16.08 37.31
N ASN A 187 -11.43 -16.03 37.53
CA ASN A 187 -12.40 -15.72 36.48
C ASN A 187 -12.57 -14.20 36.23
N PHE A 188 -11.47 -13.45 36.26
CA PHE A 188 -11.48 -12.00 36.03
C PHE A 188 -10.30 -11.56 35.16
N GLY A 189 -10.52 -10.47 34.42
CA GLY A 189 -9.50 -9.85 33.57
C GLY A 189 -9.06 -8.48 34.09
N LYS A 190 -7.96 -7.98 33.55
CA LYS A 190 -7.43 -6.65 33.84
C LYS A 190 -7.73 -5.73 32.68
N GLN A 191 -8.27 -4.57 33.02
CA GLN A 191 -8.54 -3.51 32.07
C GLN A 191 -7.32 -2.60 31.92
N ALA A 192 -7.32 -1.75 30.91
CA ALA A 192 -6.30 -0.72 30.76
C ALA A 192 -6.85 0.60 30.25
N THR A 193 -6.17 1.68 30.62
CA THR A 193 -6.39 3.02 30.07
C THR A 193 -5.08 3.56 29.53
N TRP A 194 -5.09 4.01 28.27
CA TRP A 194 -4.00 4.77 27.68
C TRP A 194 -4.15 6.25 28.01
N GLY A 195 -3.25 6.78 28.83
CA GLY A 195 -3.26 8.15 29.31
C GLY A 195 -2.72 9.15 28.29
N THR A 196 -3.04 10.43 28.52
CA THR A 196 -2.53 11.56 27.70
C THR A 196 -1.04 11.80 27.88
N ASP A 197 -0.47 11.33 29.00
CA ASP A 197 0.98 11.25 29.21
C ASP A 197 1.66 10.18 28.31
N GLY A 198 0.84 9.35 27.66
CA GLY A 198 1.23 8.24 26.81
C GLY A 198 1.38 6.93 27.58
N ASN A 199 1.30 6.90 28.91
CA ASN A 199 1.48 5.65 29.68
C ASN A 199 0.21 4.80 29.65
N ILE A 200 0.34 3.48 29.82
CA ILE A 200 -0.82 2.59 29.97
C ILE A 200 -0.91 2.13 31.42
N THR A 201 -2.01 2.51 32.04
CA THR A 201 -2.36 2.12 33.41
C THR A 201 -3.20 0.86 33.38
N VAL A 202 -2.74 -0.17 34.08
CA VAL A 202 -3.50 -1.41 34.31
C VAL A 202 -4.49 -1.16 35.45
N ILE A 203 -5.75 -1.50 35.20
CA ILE A 203 -6.91 -1.22 36.06
C ILE A 203 -7.42 -2.53 36.67
N GLY A 204 -7.81 -2.46 37.94
CA GLY A 204 -8.32 -3.61 38.71
C GLY A 204 -7.28 -4.27 39.62
N SER A 205 -6.26 -3.50 40.01
CA SER A 205 -5.15 -3.90 40.89
C SER A 205 -4.32 -5.08 40.38
N LEU A 206 -3.12 -5.26 40.93
CA LEU A 206 -2.27 -6.41 40.68
C LEU A 206 -1.83 -6.99 42.02
N THR A 207 -1.73 -8.31 42.09
CA THR A 207 -1.21 -9.03 43.25
C THR A 207 0.10 -9.70 42.88
N ASN A 208 1.01 -9.81 43.86
CA ASN A 208 2.22 -10.60 43.69
C ASN A 208 1.87 -12.03 43.25
N GLY A 209 2.41 -12.45 42.11
CA GLY A 209 2.18 -13.74 41.49
C GLY A 209 1.20 -13.71 40.32
N ASP A 210 0.42 -12.64 40.14
CA ASP A 210 -0.56 -12.52 39.05
C ASP A 210 0.11 -12.71 37.70
N ARG A 211 -0.41 -13.66 36.92
CA ARG A 211 0.01 -13.90 35.54
C ARG A 211 -1.01 -13.30 34.59
N CYS A 212 -0.65 -12.17 33.99
CA CYS A 212 -1.47 -11.43 33.04
C CYS A 212 -1.19 -11.90 31.60
N ILE A 213 -2.10 -12.67 31.01
CA ILE A 213 -1.98 -13.15 29.63
C ILE A 213 -2.67 -12.16 28.71
N HIS A 214 -1.90 -11.56 27.79
CA HIS A 214 -2.44 -10.56 26.87
C HIS A 214 -3.29 -11.21 25.78
N THR A 215 -4.40 -10.56 25.43
CA THR A 215 -5.17 -10.84 24.22
C THR A 215 -5.12 -9.61 23.32
N PRO A 216 -4.44 -9.68 22.15
CA PRO A 216 -4.44 -8.59 21.19
C PRO A 216 -5.87 -8.23 20.78
N CYS A 217 -6.16 -6.95 20.62
CA CYS A 217 -7.49 -6.48 20.24
C CYS A 217 -7.42 -5.30 19.29
N THR A 218 -8.53 -5.11 18.56
CA THR A 218 -8.76 -3.92 17.73
C THR A 218 -10.00 -3.21 18.24
N LEU A 219 -9.90 -1.90 18.43
CA LEU A 219 -10.94 -1.06 19.01
C LEU A 219 -11.17 0.16 18.12
N PRO A 220 -12.39 0.74 18.08
CA PRO A 220 -12.60 2.02 17.43
C PRO A 220 -11.89 3.14 18.20
N ILE A 221 -11.44 4.17 17.48
CA ILE A 221 -10.99 5.44 18.06
C ILE A 221 -12.19 6.09 18.76
N PRO A 222 -12.10 6.42 20.07
CA PRO A 222 -13.19 7.10 20.75
C PRO A 222 -13.50 8.46 20.12
N ALA A 223 -14.77 8.85 20.13
CA ALA A 223 -15.22 10.11 19.55
C ALA A 223 -14.46 11.32 20.13
N GLY A 224 -13.96 12.18 19.24
CA GLY A 224 -13.21 13.39 19.62
C GLY A 224 -11.76 13.17 20.05
N VAL A 225 -11.27 11.94 20.11
CA VAL A 225 -9.86 11.66 20.42
C VAL A 225 -9.00 11.80 19.16
N THR A 226 -7.90 12.52 19.29
CA THR A 226 -6.87 12.69 18.26
C THR A 226 -5.53 12.19 18.78
N PHE A 227 -4.58 11.96 17.87
CA PHE A 227 -3.28 11.36 18.20
C PHE A 227 -2.13 12.19 17.63
N SER A 228 -1.24 12.66 18.50
CA SER A 228 -0.11 13.53 18.18
C SER A 228 1.14 13.15 18.94
#